data_AF-A0A7C6JSS1-F1
#
_entry.id   AF-A0A7C6JSS1-F1
#
_cell.length_a   1.000
_cell.length_b   1.000
_cell.length_c   1.000
_cell.angle_alpha   90.00
_cell.angle_beta   90.00
_cell.angle_gamma   90.00
#
_symmetry.space_group_name_H-M   'P 1'
#
loop_
_entity.id
_entity.type
_entity.pdbx_description
1 polymer ?
#
loop_
_entity_poly.entity_id
_entity_poly.type
_entity_poly.pdbx_seq_one_letter_code
_entity_poly.pdbx_strand_id
1 'polypeptide(L)'
;MLRKTTKFLSFFVTVVLIASIMTGFASANAKLDANKELAVKLSDKYSGLIQEVGQTVWEFAEVGKFEYQSSNFLVEKLEQLGFEVERGVGGFPTGFIGQYTYGTGGPVIGLLCEYDALPGLSSEVSGESGHGCGHNLYAAGAIGSAAVLKELMDTKKIPGTIKVFGTPSEEIYASKMFYAKQGLLDGVDVFIGYHASSNNGVPFTENSALSYKRYAFHGVASHAGSSPEKGISALDAQELMNIAVNFLREHVPQDVRLHYIISKGGDAANIVPAYAESYYYIRALSIETVAQVEKRVDDIAKAAAMATGCTAEIEFIDSCANKILNRAGAELAYKNTVLVGPPTFDQKDQTAAKALGYEKGLSTVIEPLPDVPHKSGGSSDEGDVSWHAPLINFSMANYASGTPGHSLDLTKQVNMPAAYKATTQTVKAVACTAVDILTKPEELKKIQDEFAETMKDKEYPLGISKTPNPKEFKNAPGVVTTGSNKLTFTPNDTILLKEEAGTVVNVYLGDEKIGTTTLKDATSKYSITTTKDFKDGDILVIKYQPKDAGNETLLGYISSFQQ
;
A
#
# COMPACT_ATOMS: atom_id res chain seq x y z
N MET A 1 -59.21 -44.55 -23.06
CA MET A 1 -58.66 -44.13 -24.37
C MET A 1 -58.35 -42.64 -24.22
N LEU A 2 -57.11 -42.15 -24.12
CA LEU A 2 -55.99 -42.27 -25.03
C LEU A 2 -54.68 -42.36 -24.22
N ARG A 3 -53.97 -43.48 -24.33
CA ARG A 3 -52.50 -43.55 -24.21
C ARG A 3 -51.98 -43.37 -25.64
N LYS A 4 -51.26 -42.28 -25.92
CA LYS A 4 -50.27 -42.09 -27.03
C LYS A 4 -50.13 -40.60 -27.35
N THR A 5 -49.31 -39.84 -26.59
CA THR A 5 -48.78 -38.54 -27.08
C THR A 5 -47.58 -37.99 -26.29
N THR A 6 -46.94 -38.73 -25.39
CA THR A 6 -45.84 -38.17 -24.54
C THR A 6 -44.42 -38.61 -24.89
N LYS A 7 -44.17 -39.17 -26.08
CA LYS A 7 -42.81 -39.58 -26.50
C LYS A 7 -42.15 -38.77 -27.61
N PHE A 8 -42.78 -37.70 -28.11
CA PHE A 8 -42.20 -36.89 -29.20
C PHE A 8 -41.69 -35.49 -28.79
N LEU A 9 -41.93 -35.05 -27.54
CA LEU A 9 -41.52 -33.71 -27.09
C LEU A 9 -40.23 -33.68 -26.26
N SER A 10 -39.70 -34.85 -25.87
CA SER A 10 -38.47 -34.95 -25.05
C SER A 10 -37.17 -35.07 -25.86
N PHE A 11 -37.25 -35.16 -27.20
CA PHE A 11 -36.04 -35.31 -28.05
C PHE A 11 -35.63 -33.99 -28.73
N PHE A 12 -36.55 -33.04 -28.89
CA PHE A 12 -36.24 -31.74 -29.51
C PHE A 12 -35.77 -30.66 -28.52
N VAL A 13 -36.10 -30.80 -27.23
CA VAL A 13 -35.61 -29.86 -26.20
C VAL A 13 -34.17 -30.19 -25.77
N THR A 14 -33.75 -31.45 -25.87
CA THR A 14 -32.38 -31.85 -25.52
C THR A 14 -31.36 -31.57 -26.63
N VAL A 15 -31.77 -31.52 -27.91
CA VAL A 15 -30.85 -31.21 -29.02
C VAL A 15 -30.65 -29.70 -29.21
N VAL A 16 -31.62 -28.87 -28.82
CA VAL A 16 -31.45 -27.40 -28.86
C VAL A 16 -30.68 -26.87 -27.64
N LEU A 17 -30.72 -27.54 -26.48
CA LEU A 17 -29.94 -27.15 -25.30
C LEU A 17 -28.45 -27.57 -25.36
N ILE A 18 -28.09 -28.51 -26.25
CA ILE A 18 -26.69 -28.92 -26.48
C ILE A 18 -26.03 -28.09 -27.59
N ALA A 19 -26.82 -27.42 -28.45
CA ALA A 19 -26.30 -26.57 -29.52
C ALA A 19 -26.02 -25.12 -29.10
N SER A 20 -26.52 -24.67 -27.94
CA SER A 20 -26.32 -23.30 -27.43
C SER A 20 -25.31 -23.20 -26.26
N ILE A 21 -24.55 -24.27 -25.99
CA ILE A 21 -23.41 -24.28 -25.03
C ILE A 21 -22.05 -24.31 -25.76
N MET A 22 -22.03 -24.25 -27.11
CA MET A 22 -20.79 -24.31 -27.91
C MET A 22 -20.48 -23.03 -28.72
N THR A 23 -20.91 -21.86 -28.27
CA THR A 23 -20.45 -20.59 -28.84
C THR A 23 -19.79 -19.76 -27.76
N GLY A 24 -18.48 -19.93 -27.58
CA GLY A 24 -17.71 -19.03 -26.72
C GLY A 24 -16.36 -19.50 -26.17
N PHE A 25 -15.92 -20.74 -26.37
CA PHE A 25 -14.54 -21.14 -26.07
C PHE A 25 -13.74 -21.39 -27.36
N ALA A 26 -13.55 -20.32 -28.14
CA ALA A 26 -12.42 -20.25 -29.04
C ALA A 26 -11.20 -19.77 -28.24
N SER A 27 -10.56 -20.66 -27.50
CA SER A 27 -9.25 -20.39 -26.88
C SER A 27 -8.33 -21.58 -27.12
N ALA A 28 -7.90 -21.70 -28.37
CA ALA A 28 -6.69 -22.41 -28.75
C ALA A 28 -6.04 -21.59 -29.88
N ASN A 29 -4.89 -20.97 -29.59
CA ASN A 29 -4.05 -20.17 -30.48
C ASN A 29 -4.38 -18.68 -30.67
N ALA A 30 -4.78 -17.95 -29.64
CA ALA A 30 -4.57 -16.49 -29.67
C ALA A 30 -3.05 -16.25 -29.66
N LYS A 31 -2.48 -15.77 -30.77
CA LYS A 31 -1.07 -15.39 -30.83
C LYS A 31 -0.89 -14.01 -30.21
N LEU A 32 0.25 -13.80 -29.53
CA LEU A 32 0.69 -12.47 -29.15
C LEU A 32 0.78 -11.61 -30.42
N ASP A 33 0.25 -10.38 -30.37
CA ASP A 33 0.51 -9.41 -31.42
C ASP A 33 1.95 -8.86 -31.32
N ALA A 34 2.41 -8.14 -32.33
CA ALA A 34 3.79 -7.67 -32.41
C ALA A 34 4.22 -6.70 -31.29
N ASN A 35 3.29 -6.05 -30.59
CA ASN A 35 3.59 -5.21 -29.43
C ASN A 35 3.70 -6.06 -28.18
N LYS A 36 2.80 -7.03 -27.99
CA LYS A 36 2.85 -7.98 -26.88
C LYS A 36 4.05 -8.93 -26.97
N GLU A 37 4.41 -9.38 -28.17
CA GLU A 37 5.64 -10.16 -28.37
C GLU A 37 6.89 -9.36 -27.95
N LEU A 38 6.94 -8.07 -28.26
CA LEU A 38 8.04 -7.21 -27.80
C LEU A 38 7.97 -7.01 -26.28
N ALA A 39 6.79 -6.75 -25.72
CA ALA A 39 6.61 -6.60 -24.28
C ALA A 39 7.13 -7.83 -23.51
N VAL A 40 6.77 -9.04 -23.94
CA VAL A 40 7.26 -10.29 -23.33
C VAL A 40 8.79 -10.41 -23.42
N LYS A 41 9.38 -10.12 -24.58
CA LYS A 41 10.84 -10.14 -24.76
C LYS A 41 11.54 -9.12 -23.87
N LEU A 42 10.97 -7.94 -23.72
CA LEU A 42 11.50 -6.90 -22.84
C LEU A 42 11.38 -7.31 -21.37
N SER A 43 10.28 -7.96 -20.95
CA SER A 43 10.17 -8.50 -19.59
C SER A 43 11.28 -9.51 -19.30
N ASP A 44 11.61 -10.39 -20.25
CA ASP A 44 12.73 -11.33 -20.12
C ASP A 44 14.09 -10.59 -20.06
N LYS A 45 14.28 -9.56 -20.91
CA LYS A 45 15.47 -8.70 -20.89
C LYS A 45 15.68 -8.02 -19.53
N TYR A 46 14.61 -7.55 -18.90
CA TYR A 46 14.64 -6.84 -17.61
C TYR A 46 14.54 -7.76 -16.39
N SER A 47 14.53 -9.08 -16.55
CA SER A 47 14.50 -10.04 -15.43
C SER A 47 15.64 -9.82 -14.42
N GLY A 48 16.83 -9.42 -14.88
CA GLY A 48 17.96 -9.08 -14.01
C GLY A 48 17.70 -7.84 -13.13
N LEU A 49 17.05 -6.81 -13.69
CA LEU A 49 16.65 -5.62 -12.93
C LEU A 49 15.56 -5.95 -11.90
N ILE A 50 14.58 -6.78 -12.29
CA ILE A 50 13.51 -7.25 -11.41
C ILE A 50 14.10 -7.98 -10.20
N GLN A 51 15.05 -8.89 -10.45
CA GLN A 51 15.74 -9.60 -9.38
C GLN A 51 16.58 -8.64 -8.52
N GLU A 52 17.37 -7.76 -9.12
CA GLU A 52 18.19 -6.78 -8.38
C GLU A 52 17.32 -5.96 -7.43
N VAL A 53 16.21 -5.39 -7.93
CA VAL A 53 15.33 -4.56 -7.11
C VAL A 53 14.73 -5.37 -5.96
N GLY A 54 14.19 -6.54 -6.25
CA GLY A 54 13.54 -7.34 -5.22
C GLY A 54 14.51 -7.91 -4.18
N GLN A 55 15.77 -8.17 -4.56
CA GLN A 55 16.81 -8.59 -3.61
C GLN A 55 17.25 -7.43 -2.73
N THR A 56 17.56 -6.27 -3.31
CA THR A 56 18.03 -5.10 -2.55
C THR A 56 16.97 -4.59 -1.58
N VAL A 57 15.70 -4.49 -1.99
CA VAL A 57 14.61 -4.10 -1.08
C VAL A 57 14.44 -5.15 0.02
N TRP A 58 14.55 -6.45 -0.31
CA TRP A 58 14.50 -7.51 0.69
C TRP A 58 15.61 -7.42 1.74
N GLU A 59 16.81 -7.04 1.33
CA GLU A 59 17.96 -6.84 2.22
C GLU A 59 17.79 -5.62 3.14
N PHE A 60 17.15 -4.55 2.66
CA PHE A 60 16.88 -3.37 3.49
C PHE A 60 15.81 -3.65 4.55
N ALA A 61 14.73 -4.35 4.19
CA ALA A 61 13.66 -4.78 5.10
C ALA A 61 13.18 -3.66 6.06
N GLU A 62 13.08 -2.43 5.57
CA GLU A 62 12.69 -1.27 6.36
C GLU A 62 11.18 -1.28 6.61
N VAL A 63 10.77 -1.06 7.86
CA VAL A 63 9.36 -1.04 8.23
C VAL A 63 8.67 0.27 7.82
N GLY A 64 7.35 0.22 7.80
CA GLY A 64 6.46 1.37 7.64
C GLY A 64 6.99 2.65 8.32
N LYS A 65 6.95 3.76 7.59
CA LYS A 65 7.33 5.14 7.96
C LYS A 65 8.84 5.41 7.86
N PHE A 66 9.67 4.37 7.71
CA PHE A 66 11.14 4.47 7.79
C PHE A 66 11.86 3.81 6.61
N GLU A 67 11.21 3.69 5.45
CA GLU A 67 11.70 3.02 4.24
C GLU A 67 12.66 3.89 3.41
N TYR A 68 13.64 4.50 4.08
CA TYR A 68 14.53 5.50 3.51
C TYR A 68 15.49 4.90 2.46
N GLN A 69 16.11 3.77 2.74
CA GLN A 69 17.01 3.09 1.81
C GLN A 69 16.25 2.54 0.61
N SER A 70 15.11 1.88 0.85
CA SER A 70 14.24 1.32 -0.20
C SER A 70 13.73 2.41 -1.12
N SER A 71 13.15 3.49 -0.58
CA SER A 71 12.63 4.59 -1.40
C SER A 71 13.74 5.27 -2.22
N ASN A 72 14.89 5.59 -1.62
CA ASN A 72 15.98 6.22 -2.37
C ASN A 72 16.49 5.33 -3.52
N PHE A 73 16.71 4.04 -3.23
CA PHE A 73 17.15 3.08 -4.25
C PHE A 73 16.15 2.95 -5.40
N LEU A 74 14.85 2.87 -5.11
CA LEU A 74 13.81 2.76 -6.13
C LEU A 74 13.73 4.02 -6.99
N VAL A 75 13.85 5.20 -6.39
CA VAL A 75 13.89 6.45 -7.14
C VAL A 75 15.12 6.51 -8.05
N GLU A 76 16.30 6.15 -7.55
CA GLU A 76 17.52 6.11 -8.37
C GLU A 76 17.37 5.18 -9.59
N LYS A 77 16.68 4.05 -9.43
CA LYS A 77 16.37 3.14 -10.56
C LYS A 77 15.44 3.79 -11.58
N LEU A 78 14.40 4.50 -11.13
CA LEU A 78 13.50 5.23 -12.02
C LEU A 78 14.23 6.35 -12.79
N GLU A 79 15.04 7.14 -12.09
CA GLU A 79 15.87 8.20 -12.70
C GLU A 79 16.84 7.61 -13.76
N GLN A 80 17.49 6.48 -13.45
CA GLN A 80 18.36 5.75 -14.41
C GLN A 80 17.59 5.24 -15.64
N LEU A 81 16.31 4.91 -15.49
CA LEU A 81 15.42 4.52 -16.60
C LEU A 81 14.91 5.73 -17.39
N GLY A 82 15.16 6.95 -16.95
CA GLY A 82 14.77 8.20 -17.59
C GLY A 82 13.37 8.70 -17.18
N PHE A 83 12.88 8.32 -16.00
CA PHE A 83 11.70 8.91 -15.39
C PHE A 83 12.07 10.21 -14.67
N GLU A 84 11.19 11.21 -14.75
CA GLU A 84 11.23 12.39 -13.88
C GLU A 84 10.57 12.02 -12.55
N VAL A 85 11.27 12.20 -11.42
CA VAL A 85 10.75 11.75 -10.12
C VAL A 85 10.53 12.91 -9.16
N GLU A 86 9.31 13.01 -8.66
CA GLU A 86 8.95 13.85 -7.52
C GLU A 86 9.07 13.03 -6.23
N ARG A 87 9.81 13.52 -5.25
CA ARG A 87 10.08 12.85 -3.97
C ARG A 87 9.34 13.56 -2.83
N GLY A 88 9.17 12.89 -1.69
CA GLY A 88 8.57 13.50 -0.49
C GLY A 88 7.06 13.74 -0.60
N VAL A 89 6.37 13.02 -1.49
CA VAL A 89 4.96 13.28 -1.83
C VAL A 89 4.00 12.62 -0.83
N GLY A 90 2.75 13.06 -0.80
CA GLY A 90 1.75 12.57 0.16
C GLY A 90 2.05 12.99 1.61
N GLY A 91 3.05 13.85 1.84
CA GLY A 91 3.56 14.19 3.17
C GLY A 91 4.45 13.11 3.79
N PHE A 92 4.86 12.11 3.00
CA PHE A 92 5.77 11.05 3.40
C PHE A 92 7.17 11.33 2.85
N PRO A 93 8.20 11.41 3.71
CA PRO A 93 9.59 11.57 3.25
C PRO A 93 10.04 10.48 2.27
N THR A 94 9.52 9.27 2.45
CA THR A 94 9.84 8.09 1.65
C THR A 94 8.84 7.87 0.50
N GLY A 95 7.91 8.79 0.27
CA GLY A 95 6.94 8.73 -0.82
C GLY A 95 7.47 9.35 -2.12
N PHE A 96 7.09 8.82 -3.28
CA PHE A 96 7.50 9.39 -4.58
C PHE A 96 6.53 9.12 -5.73
N ILE A 97 6.62 9.93 -6.79
CA ILE A 97 5.95 9.70 -8.08
C ILE A 97 6.97 9.84 -9.20
N GLY A 98 7.26 8.74 -9.91
CA GLY A 98 8.08 8.76 -11.11
C GLY A 98 7.22 8.82 -12.36
N GLN A 99 7.46 9.76 -13.27
CA GLN A 99 6.69 9.96 -14.50
C GLN A 99 7.57 9.82 -15.74
N TYR A 100 7.05 9.12 -16.75
CA TYR A 100 7.61 9.10 -18.10
C TYR A 100 6.47 9.27 -19.12
N THR A 101 6.67 10.16 -20.10
CA THR A 101 5.71 10.42 -21.17
C THR A 101 6.38 10.23 -22.53
N TYR A 102 5.72 9.49 -23.43
CA TYR A 102 6.08 9.44 -24.84
C TYR A 102 5.03 10.17 -25.67
N GLY A 103 5.47 11.08 -26.55
CA GLY A 103 4.57 11.82 -27.45
C GLY A 103 3.64 12.80 -26.72
N THR A 104 2.47 13.08 -27.31
CA THR A 104 1.47 14.01 -26.76
C THR A 104 0.11 13.31 -26.68
N GLY A 105 -0.55 13.41 -25.52
CA GLY A 105 -1.82 12.73 -25.26
C GLY A 105 -1.65 11.23 -25.05
N GLY A 106 -2.75 10.49 -25.17
CA GLY A 106 -2.78 9.04 -24.91
C GLY A 106 -3.07 8.70 -23.45
N PRO A 107 -3.26 7.41 -23.13
CA PRO A 107 -3.63 6.99 -21.78
C PRO A 107 -2.53 7.21 -20.74
N VAL A 108 -2.95 7.46 -19.49
CA VAL A 108 -2.11 7.55 -18.30
C VAL A 108 -2.28 6.28 -17.47
N ILE A 109 -1.23 5.46 -17.39
CA ILE A 109 -1.22 4.25 -16.56
C ILE A 109 -0.44 4.52 -15.27
N GLY A 110 -1.08 4.30 -14.13
CA GLY A 110 -0.46 4.32 -12.81
C GLY A 110 0.01 2.91 -12.40
N LEU A 111 1.26 2.75 -12.02
CA LEU A 111 1.81 1.53 -11.42
C LEU A 111 2.00 1.79 -9.92
N LEU A 112 1.39 0.97 -9.07
CA LEU A 112 1.60 1.03 -7.63
C LEU A 112 2.91 0.34 -7.25
N CYS A 113 3.59 0.83 -6.22
CA CYS A 113 4.90 0.34 -5.78
C CYS A 113 5.00 0.43 -4.25
N GLU A 114 4.85 -0.72 -3.59
CA GLU A 114 4.99 -0.86 -2.13
C GLU A 114 6.34 -1.49 -1.77
N TYR A 115 6.90 -1.15 -0.61
CA TYR A 115 8.26 -1.54 -0.23
C TYR A 115 8.51 -1.51 1.29
N ASP A 116 7.49 -1.45 2.12
CA ASP A 116 7.62 -1.62 3.57
C ASP A 116 7.72 -3.10 3.98
N ALA A 117 8.43 -3.35 5.07
CA ALA A 117 8.60 -4.65 5.69
C ALA A 117 7.83 -4.75 7.02
N LEU A 118 7.83 -5.95 7.60
CA LEU A 118 7.15 -6.26 8.85
C LEU A 118 8.14 -6.52 9.99
N PRO A 119 7.87 -6.02 11.22
CA PRO A 119 8.77 -6.20 12.36
C PRO A 119 8.88 -7.67 12.81
N GLY A 120 10.09 -8.11 13.16
CA GLY A 120 10.34 -9.43 13.74
C GLY A 120 10.24 -10.61 12.77
N LEU A 121 10.17 -10.34 11.45
CA LEU A 121 10.02 -11.35 10.40
C LEU A 121 11.28 -11.59 9.56
N SER A 122 12.45 -11.19 10.01
CA SER A 122 13.73 -11.54 9.37
C SER A 122 14.00 -13.05 9.43
N SER A 123 14.38 -13.64 8.30
CA SER A 123 14.85 -15.03 8.25
C SER A 123 16.31 -15.21 8.64
N GLU A 124 17.08 -14.12 8.66
CA GLU A 124 18.53 -14.14 8.88
C GLU A 124 18.90 -13.78 10.32
N VAL A 125 18.21 -12.79 10.91
CA VAL A 125 18.53 -12.28 12.24
C VAL A 125 17.26 -12.20 13.10
N SER A 126 17.21 -13.02 14.15
CA SER A 126 16.05 -13.09 15.04
C SER A 126 15.69 -11.72 15.64
N GLY A 127 14.43 -11.30 15.47
CA GLY A 127 13.92 -10.04 16.00
C GLY A 127 14.03 -8.85 15.04
N GLU A 128 14.79 -8.98 13.95
CA GLU A 128 14.84 -7.97 12.90
C GLU A 128 13.63 -8.09 11.94
N SER A 129 13.42 -7.05 11.14
CA SER A 129 12.31 -6.96 10.19
C SER A 129 12.53 -7.80 8.93
N GLY A 130 11.45 -8.15 8.24
CA GLY A 130 11.52 -8.89 6.97
C GLY A 130 10.26 -8.72 6.13
N HIS A 131 10.36 -8.96 4.82
CA HIS A 131 9.22 -8.84 3.90
C HIS A 131 8.27 -10.05 3.98
N GLY A 132 7.60 -10.18 5.12
CA GLY A 132 6.59 -11.21 5.37
C GLY A 132 5.29 -11.05 4.56
N CYS A 133 5.14 -9.98 3.78
CA CYS A 133 4.04 -9.76 2.84
C CYS A 133 4.48 -9.78 1.36
N GLY A 134 5.80 -9.77 1.09
CA GLY A 134 6.35 -9.80 -0.26
C GLY A 134 6.42 -8.45 -0.99
N HIS A 135 6.41 -7.32 -0.27
CA HIS A 135 6.49 -5.97 -0.87
C HIS A 135 7.79 -5.74 -1.64
N ASN A 136 8.88 -6.45 -1.32
CA ASN A 136 10.09 -6.45 -2.14
C ASN A 136 9.82 -6.90 -3.60
N LEU A 137 8.93 -7.87 -3.79
CA LEU A 137 8.51 -8.34 -5.10
C LEU A 137 7.51 -7.38 -5.75
N TYR A 138 6.67 -6.70 -4.95
CA TYR A 138 5.77 -5.64 -5.43
C TYR A 138 6.60 -4.55 -6.10
N ALA A 139 7.55 -3.96 -5.37
CA ALA A 139 8.48 -2.97 -5.89
C ALA A 139 9.20 -3.45 -7.15
N ALA A 140 9.73 -4.69 -7.14
CA ALA A 140 10.39 -5.28 -8.30
C ALA A 140 9.47 -5.39 -9.53
N GLY A 141 8.22 -5.80 -9.34
CA GLY A 141 7.21 -5.88 -10.39
C GLY A 141 6.84 -4.51 -10.96
N ALA A 142 6.73 -3.49 -10.11
CA ALA A 142 6.42 -2.12 -10.49
C ALA A 142 7.56 -1.50 -11.33
N ILE A 143 8.81 -1.55 -10.83
CA ILE A 143 9.98 -1.03 -11.53
C ILE A 143 10.24 -1.81 -12.83
N GLY A 144 10.11 -3.14 -12.81
CA GLY A 144 10.23 -3.96 -14.00
C GLY A 144 9.20 -3.61 -15.07
N SER A 145 7.94 -3.41 -14.68
CA SER A 145 6.87 -2.99 -15.59
C SER A 145 7.14 -1.59 -16.16
N ALA A 146 7.59 -0.65 -15.33
CA ALA A 146 7.95 0.70 -15.76
C ALA A 146 9.06 0.67 -16.83
N ALA A 147 10.13 -0.12 -16.61
CA ALA A 147 11.22 -0.28 -17.57
C ALA A 147 10.75 -0.87 -18.90
N VAL A 148 9.94 -1.94 -18.85
CA VAL A 148 9.39 -2.60 -20.05
C VAL A 148 8.49 -1.66 -20.83
N LEU A 149 7.56 -0.97 -20.17
CA LEU A 149 6.61 -0.07 -20.83
C LEU A 149 7.31 1.13 -21.45
N LYS A 150 8.27 1.72 -20.74
CA LYS A 150 9.09 2.82 -21.26
C LYS A 150 9.80 2.41 -22.56
N GLU A 151 10.56 1.31 -22.56
CA GLU A 151 11.30 0.87 -23.75
C GLU A 151 10.35 0.45 -24.89
N LEU A 152 9.22 -0.19 -24.57
CA LEU A 152 8.19 -0.53 -25.54
C LEU A 152 7.62 0.73 -26.21
N MET A 153 7.23 1.74 -25.44
CA MET A 153 6.68 3.00 -25.94
C MET A 153 7.69 3.73 -26.83
N ASP A 154 8.94 3.80 -26.40
CA ASP A 154 10.04 4.37 -27.19
C ASP A 154 10.29 3.61 -28.51
N THR A 155 10.18 2.29 -28.49
CA THR A 155 10.48 1.45 -29.67
C THR A 155 9.33 1.49 -30.67
N LYS A 156 8.10 1.40 -30.19
CA LYS A 156 6.88 1.31 -31.02
C LYS A 156 6.24 2.67 -31.31
N LYS A 157 6.77 3.74 -30.69
CA LYS A 157 6.24 5.11 -30.75
C LYS A 157 4.80 5.21 -30.28
N ILE A 158 4.48 4.55 -29.16
CA ILE A 158 3.13 4.51 -28.59
C ILE A 158 2.98 5.72 -27.65
N PRO A 159 2.08 6.68 -27.95
CA PRO A 159 1.86 7.83 -27.08
C PRO A 159 1.15 7.41 -25.78
N GLY A 160 1.53 8.05 -24.68
CA GLY A 160 0.93 7.82 -23.37
C GLY A 160 1.88 8.22 -22.24
N THR A 161 1.42 8.02 -21.01
CA THR A 161 2.17 8.34 -19.79
C THR A 161 2.18 7.15 -18.85
N ILE A 162 3.34 6.85 -18.27
CA ILE A 162 3.50 5.91 -17.16
C ILE A 162 3.84 6.71 -15.91
N LYS A 163 3.09 6.49 -14.82
CA LYS A 163 3.38 7.02 -13.49
C LYS A 163 3.63 5.87 -12.53
N VAL A 164 4.75 5.86 -11.81
CA VAL A 164 5.05 4.91 -10.75
C VAL A 164 4.85 5.61 -9.42
N PHE A 165 3.90 5.12 -8.62
CA PHE A 165 3.56 5.67 -7.31
C PHE A 165 4.26 4.83 -6.23
N GLY A 166 5.33 5.39 -5.66
CA GLY A 166 6.01 4.83 -4.52
C GLY A 166 5.23 5.10 -3.24
N THR A 167 4.55 4.09 -2.72
CA THR A 167 3.57 4.21 -1.63
C THR A 167 4.07 3.47 -0.39
N PRO A 168 4.70 4.17 0.57
CA PRO A 168 5.25 3.56 1.78
C PRO A 168 4.14 3.11 2.75
N SER A 169 4.52 2.35 3.78
CA SER A 169 3.71 2.14 4.99
C SER A 169 2.32 1.55 4.78
N GLU A 170 2.13 0.65 3.82
CA GLU A 170 0.83 -0.01 3.59
C GLU A 170 0.36 -0.76 4.85
N GLU A 171 1.28 -1.42 5.56
CA GLU A 171 0.96 -2.34 6.65
C GLU A 171 0.48 -1.65 7.94
N ILE A 172 0.82 -0.37 8.13
CA ILE A 172 0.61 0.31 9.43
C ILE A 172 0.10 1.76 9.35
N TYR A 173 0.08 2.39 8.17
CA TYR A 173 -0.24 3.82 8.04
C TYR A 173 -0.84 4.26 6.68
N ALA A 174 -1.25 3.30 5.83
CA ALA A 174 -1.96 3.46 4.56
C ALA A 174 -1.63 4.75 3.78
N SER A 175 -0.40 4.88 3.25
CA SER A 175 0.01 6.12 2.59
C SER A 175 -0.90 6.54 1.43
N LYS A 176 -1.51 5.58 0.73
CA LYS A 176 -2.34 5.85 -0.46
C LYS A 176 -3.57 6.71 -0.16
N MET A 177 -4.10 6.65 1.06
CA MET A 177 -5.17 7.56 1.51
C MET A 177 -4.71 9.03 1.49
N PHE A 178 -3.48 9.32 1.90
CA PHE A 178 -2.95 10.69 1.87
C PHE A 178 -2.67 11.16 0.44
N TYR A 179 -2.29 10.25 -0.45
CA TYR A 179 -2.09 10.55 -1.87
C TYR A 179 -3.40 10.94 -2.53
N ALA A 180 -4.44 10.14 -2.29
CA ALA A 180 -5.82 10.42 -2.69
C ALA A 180 -6.27 11.81 -2.23
N LYS A 181 -6.14 12.12 -0.93
CA LYS A 181 -6.61 13.39 -0.35
C LYS A 181 -5.86 14.64 -0.82
N GLN A 182 -4.63 14.46 -1.31
CA GLN A 182 -3.82 15.51 -1.90
C GLN A 182 -4.04 15.65 -3.42
N GLY A 183 -4.90 14.82 -4.03
CA GLY A 183 -5.19 14.85 -5.47
C GLY A 183 -4.05 14.28 -6.32
N LEU A 184 -3.12 13.53 -5.71
CA LEU A 184 -1.96 12.99 -6.43
C LEU A 184 -2.33 11.86 -7.40
N LEU A 185 -3.47 11.23 -7.18
CA LEU A 185 -4.00 10.15 -8.01
C LEU A 185 -4.80 10.66 -9.23
N ASP A 186 -5.08 11.98 -9.27
CA ASP A 186 -5.92 12.58 -10.29
C ASP A 186 -5.26 12.51 -11.68
N GLY A 187 -6.09 12.35 -12.71
CA GLY A 187 -5.64 12.29 -14.10
C GLY A 187 -4.95 10.98 -14.51
N VAL A 188 -5.02 9.94 -13.68
CA VAL A 188 -4.67 8.56 -14.06
C VAL A 188 -5.90 7.89 -14.66
N ASP A 189 -5.75 7.25 -15.83
CA ASP A 189 -6.86 6.57 -16.51
C ASP A 189 -7.11 5.16 -15.95
N VAL A 190 -6.03 4.44 -15.61
CA VAL A 190 -6.06 3.10 -15.01
C VAL A 190 -4.86 2.91 -14.11
N PHE A 191 -5.09 2.39 -12.89
CA PHE A 191 -4.04 1.87 -12.02
C PHE A 191 -3.85 0.37 -12.20
N ILE A 192 -2.60 -0.07 -12.09
CA ILE A 192 -2.22 -1.48 -12.05
C ILE A 192 -1.41 -1.74 -10.78
N GLY A 193 -1.91 -2.67 -9.99
CA GLY A 193 -1.23 -3.20 -8.81
C GLY A 193 -0.88 -4.68 -8.97
N TYR A 194 0.03 -5.17 -8.15
CA TYR A 194 0.37 -6.58 -8.10
C TYR A 194 0.73 -6.96 -6.67
N HIS A 195 0.23 -8.09 -6.19
CA HIS A 195 0.62 -8.61 -4.89
C HIS A 195 1.24 -10.00 -5.01
N ALA A 196 2.31 -10.26 -4.27
CA ALA A 196 2.89 -11.59 -4.15
C ALA A 196 1.84 -12.58 -3.63
N SER A 197 1.76 -13.77 -4.22
CA SER A 197 0.78 -14.78 -3.84
C SER A 197 1.33 -16.19 -3.93
N SER A 198 0.52 -17.16 -3.51
CA SER A 198 0.74 -18.57 -3.83
C SER A 198 -0.08 -19.06 -5.03
N ASN A 199 -0.95 -18.20 -5.58
CA ASN A 199 -1.82 -18.48 -6.71
C ASN A 199 -1.46 -17.62 -7.92
N ASN A 200 -1.77 -18.10 -9.12
CA ASN A 200 -1.64 -17.33 -10.35
C ASN A 200 -3.02 -16.89 -10.84
N GLY A 201 -3.21 -15.61 -11.11
CA GLY A 201 -4.49 -15.10 -11.58
C GLY A 201 -4.67 -13.60 -11.42
N VAL A 202 -5.94 -13.19 -11.50
CA VAL A 202 -6.39 -11.82 -11.31
C VAL A 202 -7.32 -11.81 -10.10
N PRO A 203 -6.89 -11.25 -8.96
CA PRO A 203 -7.75 -11.14 -7.79
C PRO A 203 -8.97 -10.27 -8.11
N PHE A 204 -10.16 -10.76 -7.75
CA PHE A 204 -11.42 -10.02 -7.90
C PHE A 204 -12.20 -10.09 -6.58
N THR A 205 -11.72 -9.29 -5.63
CA THR A 205 -12.10 -9.38 -4.20
C THR A 205 -12.46 -8.00 -3.65
N GLU A 206 -13.64 -7.90 -3.04
CA GLU A 206 -14.01 -6.77 -2.19
C GLU A 206 -13.28 -6.91 -0.85
N ASN A 207 -12.35 -6.00 -0.56
CA ASN A 207 -11.70 -5.92 0.75
C ASN A 207 -12.55 -5.06 1.71
N SER A 208 -12.31 -5.22 3.01
CA SER A 208 -13.00 -4.42 4.02
C SER A 208 -12.36 -3.04 4.13
N ALA A 209 -13.21 -2.02 4.24
CA ALA A 209 -12.81 -0.72 4.74
C ALA A 209 -12.36 -0.83 6.21
N LEU A 210 -11.48 0.07 6.62
CA LEU A 210 -10.83 0.09 7.94
C LEU A 210 -10.80 1.50 8.49
N SER A 211 -11.02 1.63 9.80
CA SER A 211 -10.57 2.76 10.60
C SER A 211 -9.78 2.24 11.80
N TYR A 212 -8.67 2.91 12.09
CA TYR A 212 -7.76 2.62 13.18
C TYR A 212 -7.55 3.88 14.02
N LYS A 213 -7.93 3.81 15.31
CA LYS A 213 -7.84 4.93 16.23
C LYS A 213 -7.22 4.53 17.57
N ARG A 214 -6.54 5.50 18.18
CA ARG A 214 -6.11 5.46 19.58
C ARG A 214 -7.12 6.24 20.43
N TYR A 215 -7.49 5.65 21.56
CA TYR A 215 -8.31 6.29 22.59
C TYR A 215 -7.52 6.28 23.88
N ALA A 216 -7.28 7.46 24.46
CA ALA A 216 -6.62 7.61 25.75
C ALA A 216 -7.49 8.39 26.72
N PHE A 217 -7.44 7.98 27.98
CA PHE A 217 -8.16 8.60 29.07
C PHE A 217 -7.18 9.18 30.08
N HIS A 218 -7.48 10.39 30.54
CA HIS A 218 -6.70 11.09 31.57
C HIS A 218 -7.58 11.34 32.78
N GLY A 219 -7.09 10.92 33.94
CA GLY A 219 -7.73 11.02 35.25
C GLY A 219 -6.78 11.58 36.29
N VAL A 220 -6.90 11.13 37.53
CA VAL A 220 -6.13 11.61 38.68
C VAL A 220 -5.69 10.44 39.55
N ALA A 221 -4.38 10.32 39.78
CA ALA A 221 -3.83 9.27 40.60
C ALA A 221 -4.12 9.53 42.08
N SER A 222 -4.44 8.46 42.82
CA SER A 222 -4.54 8.47 44.28
C SER A 222 -4.19 7.09 44.85
N HIS A 223 -3.95 7.03 46.17
CA HIS A 223 -3.72 5.75 46.84
C HIS A 223 -5.03 4.95 46.90
N ALA A 224 -5.11 3.84 46.17
CA ALA A 224 -6.35 3.11 45.95
C ALA A 224 -7.00 2.60 47.26
N GLY A 225 -6.20 2.24 48.26
CA GLY A 225 -6.72 1.77 49.56
C GLY A 225 -6.99 2.86 50.60
N SER A 226 -6.43 4.06 50.45
CA SER A 226 -6.38 5.06 51.55
C SER A 226 -7.13 6.35 51.23
N SER A 227 -7.19 6.74 49.95
CA SER A 227 -7.93 7.92 49.50
C SER A 227 -8.48 7.73 48.08
N PRO A 228 -9.19 6.62 47.80
CA PRO A 228 -9.78 6.38 46.48
C PRO A 228 -10.73 7.50 46.06
N GLU A 229 -11.42 8.15 47.01
CA GLU A 229 -12.35 9.26 46.77
C GLU A 229 -11.70 10.54 46.19
N LYS A 230 -10.37 10.63 46.22
CA LYS A 230 -9.60 11.72 45.58
C LYS A 230 -9.09 11.36 44.18
N GLY A 231 -9.25 10.11 43.76
CA GLY A 231 -8.80 9.62 42.46
C GLY A 231 -9.88 9.72 41.39
N ILE A 232 -9.45 9.75 40.13
CA ILE A 232 -10.30 9.62 38.94
C ILE A 232 -9.65 8.54 38.08
N SER A 233 -10.30 7.38 37.94
CA SER A 233 -9.71 6.21 37.28
C SER A 233 -9.87 6.29 35.76
N ALA A 234 -8.77 6.49 35.06
CA ALA A 234 -8.71 6.37 33.60
C ALA A 234 -8.95 4.93 33.13
N LEU A 235 -8.54 3.93 33.92
CA LEU A 235 -8.81 2.52 33.61
C LEU A 235 -10.31 2.23 33.64
N ASP A 236 -11.05 2.77 34.60
CA ASP A 236 -12.52 2.57 34.68
C ASP A 236 -13.20 3.16 33.43
N ALA A 237 -12.73 4.30 32.93
CA ALA A 237 -13.22 4.89 31.69
C ALA A 237 -12.96 3.98 30.48
N GLN A 238 -11.75 3.41 30.41
CA GLN A 238 -11.37 2.47 29.36
C GLN A 238 -12.20 1.17 29.42
N GLU A 239 -12.45 0.62 30.60
CA GLU A 239 -13.30 -0.57 30.78
C GLU A 239 -14.76 -0.28 30.41
N LEU A 240 -15.28 0.89 30.83
CA LEU A 240 -16.64 1.32 30.50
C LEU A 240 -16.83 1.50 28.98
N MET A 241 -15.85 2.10 28.30
CA MET A 241 -15.82 2.16 26.84
C MET A 241 -15.89 0.76 26.22
N ASN A 242 -15.04 -0.17 26.67
CA ASN A 242 -14.99 -1.53 26.14
C ASN A 242 -16.34 -2.27 26.31
N ILE A 243 -16.98 -2.15 27.48
CA ILE A 243 -18.30 -2.75 27.74
C ILE A 243 -19.35 -2.16 26.80
N ALA A 244 -19.41 -0.84 26.68
CA ALA A 244 -20.37 -0.17 25.81
C ALA A 244 -20.17 -0.51 24.31
N VAL A 245 -18.92 -0.62 23.86
CA VAL A 245 -18.60 -1.12 22.50
C VAL A 245 -19.04 -2.57 22.34
N ASN A 246 -18.89 -3.42 23.36
CA ASN A 246 -19.35 -4.81 23.26
C ASN A 246 -20.87 -4.91 23.12
N PHE A 247 -21.65 -4.02 23.74
CA PHE A 247 -23.10 -3.90 23.47
C PHE A 247 -23.40 -3.33 22.08
N LEU A 248 -22.59 -2.38 21.59
CA LEU A 248 -22.73 -1.84 20.24
C LEU A 248 -22.69 -2.94 19.15
N ARG A 249 -21.96 -4.04 19.37
CA ARG A 249 -21.86 -5.17 18.41
C ARG A 249 -23.22 -5.77 18.02
N GLU A 250 -24.22 -5.74 18.91
CA GLU A 250 -25.58 -6.23 18.60
C GLU A 250 -26.32 -5.29 17.63
N HIS A 251 -25.89 -4.03 17.54
CA HIS A 251 -26.62 -2.95 16.90
C HIS A 251 -25.85 -2.30 15.74
N VAL A 252 -25.01 -3.09 15.05
CA VAL A 252 -24.30 -2.73 13.82
C VAL A 252 -24.52 -3.80 12.75
N PRO A 253 -24.31 -3.50 11.45
CA PRO A 253 -24.39 -4.49 10.39
C PRO A 253 -23.52 -5.74 10.64
N GLN A 254 -23.95 -6.89 10.13
CA GLN A 254 -23.33 -8.19 10.39
C GLN A 254 -21.89 -8.33 9.86
N ASP A 255 -21.53 -7.54 8.85
CA ASP A 255 -20.18 -7.48 8.30
C ASP A 255 -19.22 -6.62 9.14
N VAL A 256 -19.73 -5.84 10.09
CA VAL A 256 -18.90 -4.99 10.95
C VAL A 256 -18.06 -5.84 11.88
N ARG A 257 -16.79 -5.45 12.04
CA ARG A 257 -15.91 -6.00 13.06
C ARG A 257 -15.30 -4.88 13.88
N LEU A 258 -15.36 -5.04 15.20
CA LEU A 258 -14.75 -4.16 16.19
C LEU A 258 -13.71 -4.98 16.94
N HIS A 259 -12.48 -4.51 17.05
CA HIS A 259 -11.43 -5.20 17.80
C HIS A 259 -10.60 -4.16 18.54
N TYR A 260 -10.11 -4.51 19.73
CA TYR A 260 -9.32 -3.59 20.52
C TYR A 260 -8.29 -4.31 21.40
N ILE A 261 -7.29 -3.56 21.81
CA ILE A 261 -6.37 -3.89 22.91
C ILE A 261 -6.36 -2.75 23.93
N ILE A 262 -6.03 -3.04 25.18
CA ILE A 262 -5.61 -2.03 26.16
C ILE A 262 -4.08 -2.04 26.15
N SER A 263 -3.46 -1.02 25.57
CA SER A 263 -1.99 -0.91 25.51
C SER A 263 -1.41 -0.42 26.83
N LYS A 264 -2.17 0.38 27.60
CA LYS A 264 -1.82 0.80 28.96
C LYS A 264 -3.05 0.80 29.85
N GLY A 265 -2.93 0.19 31.03
CA GLY A 265 -4.04 0.06 32.00
C GLY A 265 -3.64 0.39 33.44
N GLY A 266 -2.59 1.19 33.63
CA GLY A 266 -2.01 1.50 34.94
C GLY A 266 -0.78 0.67 35.30
N ASP A 267 0.09 1.24 36.13
CA ASP A 267 1.42 0.69 36.42
C ASP A 267 1.51 -0.10 37.73
N ALA A 268 0.58 0.13 38.68
CA ALA A 268 0.57 -0.52 39.98
C ALA A 268 -0.85 -0.66 40.55
N ALA A 269 -1.19 -1.84 41.06
CA ALA A 269 -2.54 -2.15 41.55
C ALA A 269 -2.99 -1.35 42.78
N ASN A 270 -2.05 -0.75 43.54
CA ASN A 270 -2.34 0.07 44.71
C ASN A 270 -2.50 1.58 44.39
N ILE A 271 -2.42 1.96 43.12
CA ILE A 271 -2.56 3.34 42.63
C ILE A 271 -3.75 3.40 41.67
N VAL A 272 -4.65 4.37 41.87
CA VAL A 272 -5.72 4.65 40.90
C VAL A 272 -5.08 5.10 39.56
N PRO A 273 -5.32 4.41 38.43
CA PRO A 273 -4.68 4.77 37.17
C PRO A 273 -5.10 6.15 36.68
N ALA A 274 -4.14 7.08 36.54
CA ALA A 274 -4.39 8.41 35.97
C ALA A 274 -4.33 8.42 34.43
N TYR A 275 -3.84 7.35 33.81
CA TYR A 275 -3.74 7.20 32.37
C TYR A 275 -4.12 5.78 31.96
N ALA A 276 -4.92 5.65 30.91
CA ALA A 276 -5.20 4.40 30.23
C ALA A 276 -5.32 4.63 28.73
N GLU A 277 -4.97 3.63 27.93
CA GLU A 277 -4.92 3.73 26.48
C GLU A 277 -5.36 2.44 25.81
N SER A 278 -6.06 2.58 24.70
CA SER A 278 -6.44 1.50 23.80
C SER A 278 -6.29 1.86 22.34
N TYR A 279 -6.17 0.82 21.53
CA TYR A 279 -6.19 0.89 20.08
C TYR A 279 -7.36 0.08 19.56
N TYR A 280 -8.04 0.63 18.56
CA TYR A 280 -9.30 0.10 18.06
C TYR A 280 -9.27 0.01 16.54
N TYR A 281 -9.58 -1.18 16.03
CA TYR A 281 -9.90 -1.41 14.62
C TYR A 281 -11.41 -1.52 14.43
N ILE A 282 -11.92 -0.75 13.47
CA ILE A 282 -13.32 -0.77 13.02
C ILE A 282 -13.31 -1.15 11.55
N ARG A 283 -13.95 -2.26 11.18
CA ARG A 283 -14.01 -2.77 9.81
C ARG A 283 -15.44 -2.97 9.35
N ALA A 284 -15.69 -2.75 8.06
CA ALA A 284 -16.92 -3.12 7.36
C ALA A 284 -16.63 -3.26 5.87
N LEU A 285 -17.57 -3.78 5.08
CA LEU A 285 -17.41 -3.87 3.62
C LEU A 285 -17.59 -2.52 2.91
N SER A 286 -18.01 -1.48 3.62
CA SER A 286 -18.17 -0.11 3.10
C SER A 286 -17.58 0.91 4.06
N ILE A 287 -16.85 1.88 3.51
CA ILE A 287 -16.23 2.96 4.28
C ILE A 287 -17.26 3.89 4.92
N GLU A 288 -18.44 4.05 4.33
CA GLU A 288 -19.56 4.78 4.92
C GLU A 288 -20.07 4.09 6.18
N THR A 289 -20.15 2.76 6.15
CA THR A 289 -20.52 1.96 7.32
C THR A 289 -19.47 2.10 8.42
N VAL A 290 -18.18 2.07 8.07
CA VAL A 290 -17.09 2.33 9.02
C VAL A 290 -17.26 3.71 9.66
N ALA A 291 -17.48 4.76 8.88
CA ALA A 291 -17.65 6.12 9.39
C ALA A 291 -18.85 6.26 10.35
N GLN A 292 -19.98 5.61 10.03
CA GLN A 292 -21.16 5.60 10.91
C GLN A 292 -20.89 4.90 12.24
N VAL A 293 -20.22 3.75 12.21
CA VAL A 293 -19.88 2.98 13.42
C VAL A 293 -18.81 3.69 14.23
N GLU A 294 -17.79 4.23 13.58
CA GLU A 294 -16.72 5.02 14.20
C GLU A 294 -17.27 6.18 15.01
N LYS A 295 -18.21 6.95 14.44
CA LYS A 295 -18.85 8.03 15.18
C LYS A 295 -19.48 7.55 16.50
N ARG A 296 -20.10 6.36 16.50
CA ARG A 296 -20.71 5.78 17.71
C ARG A 296 -19.66 5.33 18.71
N VAL A 297 -18.53 4.80 18.26
CA VAL A 297 -17.40 4.45 19.14
C VAL A 297 -16.78 5.72 19.75
N ASP A 298 -16.60 6.78 18.97
CA ASP A 298 -16.14 8.09 19.46
C ASP A 298 -17.10 8.66 20.52
N ASP A 299 -18.41 8.56 20.29
CA ASP A 299 -19.43 9.02 21.24
C ASP A 299 -19.44 8.16 22.52
N ILE A 300 -19.20 6.86 22.42
CA ILE A 300 -19.02 5.96 23.58
C ILE A 300 -17.78 6.35 24.38
N ALA A 301 -16.65 6.61 23.75
CA ALA A 301 -15.43 7.04 24.44
C ALA A 301 -15.66 8.33 25.23
N LYS A 302 -16.32 9.33 24.61
CA LYS A 302 -16.69 10.58 25.28
C LYS A 302 -17.64 10.33 26.46
N ALA A 303 -18.65 9.47 26.29
CA ALA A 303 -19.58 9.12 27.36
C ALA A 303 -18.88 8.41 28.53
N ALA A 304 -17.92 7.52 28.24
CA ALA A 304 -17.16 6.83 29.27
C ALA A 304 -16.29 7.80 30.08
N ALA A 305 -15.64 8.77 29.42
CA ALA A 305 -14.93 9.84 30.11
C ALA A 305 -15.86 10.69 30.99
N MET A 306 -17.03 11.07 30.47
CA MET A 306 -18.02 11.83 31.24
C MET A 306 -18.52 11.06 32.47
N ALA A 307 -18.77 9.77 32.35
CA ALA A 307 -19.30 8.94 33.44
C ALA A 307 -18.31 8.77 34.61
N THR A 308 -17.01 8.79 34.31
CA THR A 308 -15.95 8.61 35.32
C THR A 308 -15.31 9.91 35.78
N GLY A 309 -15.60 11.04 35.13
CA GLY A 309 -14.95 12.32 35.38
C GLY A 309 -13.57 12.47 34.73
N CYS A 310 -13.21 11.56 33.81
CA CYS A 310 -11.99 11.66 33.01
C CYS A 310 -12.14 12.67 31.85
N THR A 311 -11.04 12.94 31.17
CA THR A 311 -11.05 13.49 29.80
C THR A 311 -10.62 12.42 28.81
N ALA A 312 -11.22 12.41 27.61
CA ALA A 312 -10.84 11.53 26.51
C ALA A 312 -10.01 12.29 25.46
N GLU A 313 -8.97 11.63 24.99
CA GLU A 313 -8.18 11.99 23.82
C GLU A 313 -8.42 10.94 22.74
N ILE A 314 -8.88 11.37 21.57
CA ILE A 314 -9.19 10.50 20.44
C ILE A 314 -8.25 10.89 19.31
N GLU A 315 -7.42 9.96 18.87
CA GLU A 315 -6.44 10.18 17.82
C GLU A 315 -6.70 9.23 16.66
N PHE A 316 -6.81 9.80 15.46
CA PHE A 316 -6.82 9.05 14.22
C PHE A 316 -5.41 8.55 13.93
N ILE A 317 -5.28 7.26 13.65
CA ILE A 317 -4.01 6.66 13.24
C ILE A 317 -4.05 6.36 11.75
N ASP A 318 -5.02 5.53 11.31
CA ASP A 318 -5.04 5.05 9.93
C ASP A 318 -6.46 4.67 9.43
N SER A 319 -6.63 4.60 8.11
CA SER A 319 -7.86 4.18 7.43
C SER A 319 -7.60 3.70 6.01
N CYS A 320 -8.31 2.66 5.59
CA CYS A 320 -8.37 2.20 4.21
C CYS A 320 -9.82 2.21 3.72
N ALA A 321 -10.06 2.68 2.50
CA ALA A 321 -11.37 2.50 1.87
C ALA A 321 -11.58 1.05 1.41
N ASN A 322 -12.84 0.63 1.25
CA ASN A 322 -13.13 -0.64 0.57
C ASN A 322 -12.81 -0.51 -0.94
N LYS A 323 -12.47 -1.61 -1.59
CA LYS A 323 -12.10 -1.61 -3.01
C LYS A 323 -13.32 -1.46 -3.92
N ILE A 324 -13.18 -0.63 -4.94
CA ILE A 324 -14.10 -0.51 -6.06
C ILE A 324 -13.61 -1.45 -7.17
N LEU A 325 -14.41 -2.47 -7.47
CA LEU A 325 -14.06 -3.46 -8.47
C LEU A 325 -14.37 -2.97 -9.89
N ASN A 326 -13.54 -3.39 -10.83
CA ASN A 326 -13.72 -3.15 -12.27
C ASN A 326 -13.58 -4.46 -13.03
N ARG A 327 -14.70 -5.05 -13.45
CA ARG A 327 -14.75 -6.34 -14.13
C ARG A 327 -14.14 -6.27 -15.52
N ALA A 328 -14.39 -5.21 -16.29
CA ALA A 328 -13.80 -5.02 -17.61
C ALA A 328 -12.27 -5.07 -17.57
N GLY A 329 -11.66 -4.39 -16.60
CA GLY A 329 -10.21 -4.39 -16.39
C GLY A 329 -9.70 -5.76 -15.94
N ALA A 330 -10.43 -6.42 -15.02
CA ALA A 330 -10.09 -7.77 -14.57
C ALA A 330 -10.18 -8.82 -15.69
N GLU A 331 -11.18 -8.73 -16.58
CA GLU A 331 -11.33 -9.60 -17.75
C GLU A 331 -10.18 -9.40 -18.75
N LEU A 332 -9.80 -8.14 -19.02
CA LEU A 332 -8.68 -7.81 -19.89
C LEU A 332 -7.36 -8.35 -19.32
N ALA A 333 -7.14 -8.15 -18.02
CA ALA A 333 -5.99 -8.69 -17.31
C ALA A 333 -5.97 -10.23 -17.34
N TYR A 334 -7.11 -10.87 -17.10
CA TYR A 334 -7.21 -12.33 -17.08
C TYR A 334 -6.90 -12.92 -18.45
N LYS A 335 -7.46 -12.33 -19.52
CA LYS A 335 -7.17 -12.71 -20.90
C LYS A 335 -5.67 -12.64 -21.19
N ASN A 336 -4.98 -11.58 -20.74
CA ASN A 336 -3.54 -11.42 -20.94
C ASN A 336 -2.71 -12.36 -20.06
N THR A 337 -3.13 -12.63 -18.83
CA THR A 337 -2.52 -13.63 -17.94
C THR A 337 -2.57 -15.03 -18.55
N VAL A 338 -3.71 -15.44 -19.10
CA VAL A 338 -3.85 -16.71 -19.83
C VAL A 338 -2.97 -16.73 -21.09
N LEU A 339 -2.90 -15.61 -21.80
CA LEU A 339 -2.11 -15.48 -23.04
C LEU A 339 -0.60 -15.64 -22.80
N VAL A 340 -0.07 -15.08 -21.71
CA VAL A 340 1.37 -15.20 -21.37
C VAL A 340 1.70 -16.50 -20.63
N GLY A 341 0.72 -17.12 -19.99
CA GLY A 341 0.85 -18.36 -19.24
C GLY A 341 1.32 -18.17 -17.78
N PRO A 342 1.33 -19.26 -16.99
CA PRO A 342 1.81 -19.26 -15.62
C PRO A 342 3.35 -19.14 -15.55
N PRO A 343 3.93 -18.86 -14.36
CA PRO A 343 5.37 -18.91 -14.19
C PRO A 343 5.93 -20.29 -14.53
N THR A 344 7.11 -20.31 -15.16
CA THR A 344 7.86 -21.56 -15.41
C THR A 344 8.82 -21.81 -14.26
N PHE A 345 8.61 -22.90 -13.53
CA PHE A 345 9.49 -23.35 -12.46
C PHE A 345 10.28 -24.59 -12.88
N ASP A 346 11.56 -24.62 -12.54
CA ASP A 346 12.41 -25.79 -12.72
C ASP A 346 12.34 -26.74 -11.50
N GLN A 347 13.01 -27.89 -11.61
CA GLN A 347 13.02 -28.88 -10.54
C GLN A 347 13.66 -28.36 -9.24
N LYS A 348 14.62 -27.42 -9.33
CA LYS A 348 15.26 -26.84 -8.15
C LYS A 348 14.29 -25.93 -7.41
N ASP A 349 13.52 -25.12 -8.14
CA ASP A 349 12.48 -24.25 -7.56
C ASP A 349 11.46 -25.09 -6.77
N GLN A 350 10.94 -26.16 -7.38
CA GLN A 350 9.96 -27.04 -6.74
C GLN A 350 10.53 -27.78 -5.53
N THR A 351 11.78 -28.25 -5.61
CA THR A 351 12.45 -28.91 -4.48
C THR A 351 12.71 -27.92 -3.33
N ALA A 352 13.08 -26.68 -3.62
CA ALA A 352 13.31 -25.65 -2.61
C ALA A 352 12.02 -25.32 -1.83
N ALA A 353 10.89 -25.16 -2.55
CA ALA A 353 9.59 -24.95 -1.91
C ALA A 353 9.18 -26.13 -1.00
N LYS A 354 9.37 -27.37 -1.47
CA LYS A 354 9.04 -28.58 -0.70
C LYS A 354 9.94 -28.78 0.51
N ALA A 355 11.21 -28.36 0.43
CA ALA A 355 12.15 -28.44 1.55
C ALA A 355 11.72 -27.58 2.75
N LEU A 356 10.85 -26.59 2.54
CA LEU A 356 10.23 -25.79 3.60
C LEU A 356 8.94 -26.42 4.18
N GLY A 357 8.58 -27.64 3.76
CA GLY A 357 7.39 -28.36 4.23
C GLY A 357 6.14 -28.16 3.38
N TYR A 358 6.23 -27.44 2.25
CA TYR A 358 5.11 -27.18 1.35
C TYR A 358 5.05 -28.23 0.22
N GLU A 359 4.50 -29.41 0.52
CA GLU A 359 4.47 -30.59 -0.39
C GLU A 359 3.86 -30.34 -1.77
N LYS A 360 2.88 -29.41 -1.86
CA LYS A 360 2.26 -29.01 -3.13
C LYS A 360 3.19 -28.19 -4.03
N GLY A 361 4.26 -27.62 -3.46
CA GLY A 361 5.22 -26.77 -4.16
C GLY A 361 4.60 -25.46 -4.68
N LEU A 362 5.20 -24.94 -5.75
CA LEU A 362 4.80 -23.70 -6.41
C LEU A 362 3.74 -24.00 -7.48
N SER A 363 2.65 -23.23 -7.48
CA SER A 363 1.54 -23.43 -8.42
C SER A 363 1.93 -23.00 -9.84
N THR A 364 1.62 -23.84 -10.82
CA THR A 364 1.69 -23.52 -12.26
C THR A 364 0.30 -23.43 -12.89
N VAL A 365 -0.76 -23.32 -12.08
CA VAL A 365 -2.13 -23.23 -12.54
C VAL A 365 -2.60 -21.78 -12.45
N ILE A 366 -3.18 -21.27 -13.54
CA ILE A 366 -3.90 -20.00 -13.55
C ILE A 366 -5.33 -20.25 -13.08
N GLU A 367 -5.72 -19.60 -11.99
CA GLU A 367 -7.07 -19.65 -11.45
C GLU A 367 -8.04 -18.86 -12.36
N PRO A 368 -9.24 -19.39 -12.61
CA PRO A 368 -10.23 -18.65 -13.38
C PRO A 368 -10.65 -17.37 -12.64
N LEU A 369 -10.88 -16.30 -13.39
CA LEU A 369 -11.52 -15.10 -12.86
C LEU A 369 -12.90 -15.49 -12.29
N PRO A 370 -13.23 -15.15 -11.03
CA PRO A 370 -14.49 -15.58 -10.44
C PRO A 370 -15.69 -14.81 -11.02
N ASP A 371 -16.80 -15.51 -11.20
CA ASP A 371 -18.07 -14.93 -11.68
C ASP A 371 -18.66 -13.93 -10.68
N VAL A 372 -18.43 -14.16 -9.38
CA VAL A 372 -18.89 -13.32 -8.27
C VAL A 372 -17.68 -12.86 -7.47
N PRO A 373 -17.58 -11.56 -7.09
CA PRO A 373 -16.52 -11.10 -6.21
C PRO A 373 -16.38 -11.92 -4.95
N HIS A 374 -15.15 -12.23 -4.56
CA HIS A 374 -14.87 -12.71 -3.22
C HIS A 374 -15.01 -11.57 -2.22
N LYS A 375 -15.35 -11.90 -0.97
CA LYS A 375 -15.37 -10.93 0.14
C LYS A 375 -14.27 -11.28 1.11
N SER A 376 -13.42 -10.31 1.42
CA SER A 376 -12.31 -10.47 2.37
C SER A 376 -12.50 -9.58 3.59
N GLY A 377 -12.17 -10.12 4.76
CA GLY A 377 -12.03 -9.35 6.00
C GLY A 377 -10.70 -8.59 6.09
N GLY A 378 -9.78 -8.84 5.15
CA GLY A 378 -8.55 -8.06 4.99
C GLY A 378 -8.83 -6.66 4.46
N SER A 379 -7.90 -5.75 4.70
CA SER A 379 -7.95 -4.35 4.28
C SER A 379 -6.63 -4.02 3.58
N SER A 380 -6.69 -3.17 2.57
CA SER A 380 -5.50 -2.65 1.88
C SER A 380 -5.86 -1.26 1.34
N ASP A 381 -4.91 -0.35 1.43
CA ASP A 381 -5.03 1.05 1.01
C ASP A 381 -5.05 1.21 -0.53
N GLU A 382 -4.85 0.13 -1.29
CA GLU A 382 -5.27 0.05 -2.71
C GLU A 382 -6.76 0.36 -2.89
N GLY A 383 -7.56 0.12 -1.84
CA GLY A 383 -8.94 0.56 -1.77
C GLY A 383 -9.04 2.03 -2.12
N ASP A 384 -8.29 2.90 -1.46
CA ASP A 384 -8.30 4.35 -1.69
C ASP A 384 -7.96 4.73 -3.14
N VAL A 385 -7.04 4.01 -3.77
CA VAL A 385 -6.71 4.19 -5.19
C VAL A 385 -7.89 3.88 -6.10
N SER A 386 -8.57 2.78 -5.84
CA SER A 386 -9.72 2.34 -6.64
C SER A 386 -10.93 3.28 -6.57
N TRP A 387 -10.99 4.21 -5.62
CA TRP A 387 -12.03 5.25 -5.62
C TRP A 387 -11.75 6.41 -6.59
N HIS A 388 -10.52 6.54 -7.09
CA HIS A 388 -10.10 7.66 -7.94
C HIS A 388 -10.06 7.25 -9.43
N ALA A 389 -9.63 6.03 -9.72
CA ALA A 389 -9.62 5.48 -11.08
C ALA A 389 -9.72 3.95 -11.05
N PRO A 390 -10.07 3.29 -12.18
CA PRO A 390 -10.10 1.84 -12.28
C PRO A 390 -8.78 1.20 -11.83
N LEU A 391 -8.85 0.24 -10.92
CA LEU A 391 -7.68 -0.52 -10.45
C LEU A 391 -7.74 -1.98 -10.94
N ILE A 392 -6.67 -2.42 -11.58
CA ILE A 392 -6.46 -3.80 -12.05
C ILE A 392 -5.36 -4.44 -11.22
N ASN A 393 -5.60 -5.66 -10.70
CA ASN A 393 -4.60 -6.37 -9.91
C ASN A 393 -4.17 -7.68 -10.53
N PHE A 394 -2.92 -8.04 -10.26
CA PHE A 394 -2.34 -9.32 -10.61
C PHE A 394 -1.84 -10.04 -9.36
N SER A 395 -1.86 -11.37 -9.41
CA SER A 395 -1.20 -12.23 -8.43
C SER A 395 -0.54 -13.38 -9.16
N MET A 396 0.70 -13.71 -8.79
CA MET A 396 1.41 -14.90 -9.28
C MET A 396 1.96 -15.70 -8.11
N ALA A 397 2.25 -16.98 -8.35
CA ALA A 397 2.75 -17.91 -7.35
C ALA A 397 4.23 -17.63 -7.02
N ASN A 398 4.49 -16.55 -6.31
CA ASN A 398 5.81 -16.17 -5.82
C ASN A 398 6.29 -17.03 -4.65
N TYR A 399 5.37 -17.65 -3.92
CA TYR A 399 5.66 -18.56 -2.82
C TYR A 399 4.73 -19.78 -2.86
N ALA A 400 5.07 -20.82 -2.11
CA ALA A 400 4.41 -22.11 -2.16
C ALA A 400 2.98 -22.08 -1.60
N SER A 401 2.09 -22.90 -2.16
CA SER A 401 0.71 -23.01 -1.68
C SER A 401 0.67 -23.52 -0.24
N GLY A 402 -0.11 -22.83 0.60
CA GLY A 402 -0.23 -23.12 2.03
C GLY A 402 0.73 -22.33 2.92
N THR A 403 1.65 -21.54 2.35
CA THR A 403 2.49 -20.61 3.12
C THR A 403 1.61 -19.54 3.77
N PRO A 404 1.63 -19.38 5.10
CA PRO A 404 0.91 -18.31 5.77
C PRO A 404 1.49 -16.94 5.41
N GLY A 405 0.63 -15.96 5.14
CA GLY A 405 1.05 -14.55 5.08
C GLY A 405 1.65 -14.10 6.41
N HIS A 406 2.55 -13.12 6.37
CA HIS A 406 3.16 -12.49 7.54
C HIS A 406 3.93 -13.52 8.40
N SER A 407 4.60 -14.46 7.73
CA SER A 407 5.36 -15.53 8.36
C SER A 407 6.82 -15.50 7.93
N LEU A 408 7.69 -16.05 8.77
CA LEU A 408 9.11 -16.26 8.45
C LEU A 408 9.31 -17.10 7.19
N ASP A 409 8.40 -18.05 6.94
CA ASP A 409 8.48 -18.90 5.75
C ASP A 409 8.13 -18.15 4.47
N LEU A 410 7.23 -17.17 4.53
CA LEU A 410 7.00 -16.26 3.41
C LEU A 410 8.25 -15.41 3.18
N THR A 411 8.81 -14.78 4.21
CA THR A 411 10.04 -13.96 4.09
C THR A 411 11.17 -14.72 3.38
N LYS A 412 11.39 -15.99 3.75
CA LYS A 412 12.39 -16.85 3.10
C LYS A 412 12.10 -17.08 1.63
N GLN A 413 10.84 -17.30 1.27
CA GLN A 413 10.44 -17.65 -0.09
C GLN A 413 10.47 -16.47 -1.04
N VAL A 414 10.13 -15.26 -0.57
CA VAL A 414 10.07 -14.06 -1.43
C VAL A 414 11.44 -13.49 -1.82
N ASN A 415 12.53 -14.11 -1.38
CA ASN A 415 13.89 -13.85 -1.88
C ASN A 415 14.48 -15.02 -2.69
N MET A 416 13.71 -16.09 -2.94
CA MET A 416 14.18 -17.21 -3.74
C MET A 416 14.19 -16.87 -5.25
N PRO A 417 15.07 -17.51 -6.05
CA PRO A 417 15.06 -17.36 -7.51
C PRO A 417 13.68 -17.62 -8.15
N ALA A 418 12.91 -18.55 -7.59
CA ALA A 418 11.56 -18.84 -8.04
C ALA A 418 10.60 -17.64 -7.90
N ALA A 419 10.72 -16.87 -6.81
CA ALA A 419 9.91 -15.69 -6.60
C ALA A 419 10.14 -14.64 -7.69
N TYR A 420 11.39 -14.42 -8.10
CA TYR A 420 11.75 -13.48 -9.17
C TYR A 420 11.33 -13.97 -10.57
N LYS A 421 11.35 -15.29 -10.81
CA LYS A 421 10.77 -15.89 -12.02
C LYS A 421 9.26 -15.61 -12.09
N ALA A 422 8.55 -15.76 -10.99
CA ALA A 422 7.12 -15.45 -10.90
C ALA A 422 6.84 -13.95 -11.08
N THR A 423 7.62 -13.06 -10.46
CA THR A 423 7.50 -11.61 -10.67
C THR A 423 7.77 -11.22 -12.12
N THR A 424 8.76 -11.82 -12.77
CA THR A 424 9.01 -11.59 -14.21
C THR A 424 7.81 -12.03 -15.05
N GLN A 425 7.15 -13.12 -14.69
CA GLN A 425 5.92 -13.55 -15.36
C GLN A 425 4.76 -12.59 -15.10
N THR A 426 4.62 -12.04 -13.89
CA THR A 426 3.66 -10.95 -13.62
C THR A 426 3.91 -9.76 -14.54
N VAL A 427 5.17 -9.32 -14.67
CA VAL A 427 5.54 -8.17 -15.52
C VAL A 427 5.13 -8.40 -16.97
N LYS A 428 5.19 -9.64 -17.48
CA LYS A 428 4.67 -9.98 -18.82
C LYS A 428 3.16 -9.75 -18.91
N ALA A 429 2.39 -10.24 -17.94
CA ALA A 429 0.93 -10.10 -17.92
C ALA A 429 0.51 -8.62 -17.79
N VAL A 430 1.19 -7.87 -16.91
CA VAL A 430 1.02 -6.41 -16.74
C VAL A 430 1.33 -5.69 -18.05
N ALA A 431 2.49 -5.95 -18.65
CA ALA A 431 2.90 -5.27 -19.88
C ALA A 431 1.97 -5.58 -21.06
N CYS A 432 1.51 -6.81 -21.22
CA CYS A 432 0.52 -7.16 -22.25
C CYS A 432 -0.84 -6.49 -22.02
N THR A 433 -1.26 -6.31 -20.77
CA THR A 433 -2.50 -5.60 -20.42
C THR A 433 -2.36 -4.11 -20.68
N ALA A 434 -1.25 -3.52 -20.28
CA ALA A 434 -0.92 -2.12 -20.56
C ALA A 434 -0.79 -1.83 -22.07
N VAL A 435 -0.27 -2.77 -22.88
CA VAL A 435 -0.29 -2.66 -24.36
C VAL A 435 -1.71 -2.48 -24.87
N ASP A 436 -2.66 -3.29 -24.38
CA ASP A 436 -4.06 -3.17 -24.79
C ASP A 436 -4.62 -1.81 -24.38
N ILE A 437 -4.40 -1.39 -23.13
CA ILE A 437 -4.86 -0.08 -22.63
C ILE A 437 -4.30 1.09 -23.47
N LEU A 438 -3.00 1.06 -23.79
CA LEU A 438 -2.33 2.12 -24.54
C LEU A 438 -2.72 2.18 -26.02
N THR A 439 -3.10 1.06 -26.63
CA THR A 439 -3.26 0.96 -28.09
C THR A 439 -4.66 0.64 -28.57
N LYS A 440 -5.58 0.30 -27.67
CA LYS A 440 -6.98 -0.06 -27.96
C LYS A 440 -7.93 0.84 -27.16
N PRO A 441 -8.29 2.02 -27.71
CA PRO A 441 -9.17 2.98 -27.04
C PRO A 441 -10.51 2.38 -26.60
N GLU A 442 -11.02 1.37 -27.31
CA GLU A 442 -12.24 0.66 -26.96
C GLU A 442 -12.14 -0.16 -25.66
N GLU A 443 -10.98 -0.75 -25.38
CA GLU A 443 -10.77 -1.52 -24.14
C GLU A 443 -10.67 -0.57 -22.95
N LEU A 444 -9.90 0.53 -23.10
CA LEU A 444 -9.83 1.57 -22.07
C LEU A 444 -11.20 2.20 -21.82
N LYS A 445 -11.95 2.52 -22.88
CA LYS A 445 -13.29 3.08 -22.75
C LYS A 445 -14.23 2.14 -22.00
N LYS A 446 -14.20 0.83 -22.26
CA LYS A 446 -15.00 -0.16 -21.53
C LYS A 446 -14.69 -0.12 -20.02
N ILE A 447 -13.41 -0.05 -19.67
CA ILE A 447 -12.93 0.03 -18.27
C ILE A 447 -13.45 1.31 -17.60
N GLN A 448 -13.33 2.45 -18.27
CA GLN A 448 -13.74 3.75 -17.76
C GLN A 448 -15.26 3.89 -17.63
N ASP A 449 -16.02 3.40 -18.61
CA ASP A 449 -17.49 3.46 -18.58
C ASP A 449 -18.06 2.63 -17.42
N GLU A 450 -17.54 1.42 -17.17
CA GLU A 450 -17.95 0.61 -16.03
C GLU A 450 -17.62 1.29 -14.69
N PHE A 451 -16.44 1.89 -14.60
CA PHE A 451 -16.02 2.62 -13.40
C PHE A 451 -16.92 3.82 -13.11
N ALA A 452 -17.19 4.65 -14.13
CA ALA A 452 -18.05 5.81 -14.00
C ALA A 452 -19.47 5.43 -13.54
N GLU A 453 -20.04 4.34 -14.07
CA GLU A 453 -21.34 3.85 -13.63
C GLU A 453 -21.28 3.34 -12.17
N THR A 454 -20.21 2.62 -11.80
CA THR A 454 -20.01 2.11 -10.43
C THR A 454 -19.85 3.23 -9.40
N MET A 455 -19.34 4.39 -9.82
CA MET A 455 -19.04 5.54 -8.97
C MET A 455 -20.14 6.62 -8.94
N LYS A 456 -21.19 6.50 -9.77
CA LYS A 456 -22.19 7.56 -10.02
C LYS A 456 -22.81 8.21 -8.77
N ASP A 457 -22.96 7.46 -7.69
CA ASP A 457 -23.56 7.91 -6.43
C ASP A 457 -22.60 7.74 -5.23
N LYS A 458 -21.30 7.64 -5.49
CA LYS A 458 -20.27 7.42 -4.48
C LYS A 458 -19.37 8.65 -4.35
N GLU A 459 -19.07 9.01 -3.11
CA GLU A 459 -18.12 10.08 -2.80
C GLU A 459 -17.00 9.54 -1.92
N TYR A 460 -15.76 9.78 -2.33
CA TYR A 460 -14.61 9.36 -1.53
C TYR A 460 -14.55 10.15 -0.21
N PRO A 461 -14.40 9.49 0.96
CA PRO A 461 -14.46 10.16 2.25
C PRO A 461 -13.20 10.99 2.54
N LEU A 462 -13.34 12.31 2.48
CA LEU A 462 -12.24 13.27 2.69
C LEU A 462 -11.98 13.65 4.16
N GLY A 463 -12.81 13.22 5.11
CA GLY A 463 -12.92 13.77 6.48
C GLY A 463 -11.73 13.59 7.45
N ILE A 464 -10.54 13.23 6.96
CA ILE A 464 -9.31 13.07 7.78
C ILE A 464 -8.25 14.04 7.25
N SER A 465 -7.22 14.32 8.06
CA SER A 465 -6.06 15.13 7.66
C SER A 465 -5.52 14.77 6.28
N LYS A 466 -5.16 15.79 5.48
CA LYS A 466 -4.52 15.61 4.17
C LYS A 466 -3.06 15.20 4.29
N THR A 467 -2.42 15.45 5.42
CA THR A 467 -1.02 15.11 5.68
C THR A 467 -0.92 14.17 6.88
N PRO A 468 0.03 13.22 6.87
CA PRO A 468 0.28 12.39 8.03
C PRO A 468 0.75 13.24 9.22
N ASN A 469 0.50 12.75 10.44
CA ASN A 469 1.04 13.36 11.65
C ASN A 469 2.57 13.27 11.65
N PRO A 470 3.32 14.39 11.65
CA PRO A 470 4.78 14.36 11.65
C PRO A 470 5.41 13.64 12.86
N LYS A 471 4.68 13.55 13.99
CA LYS A 471 5.15 12.87 15.20
C LYS A 471 5.26 11.35 15.05
N GLU A 472 4.64 10.80 14.02
CA GLU A 472 4.74 9.37 13.69
C GLU A 472 6.08 9.02 13.04
N PHE A 473 6.84 10.02 12.59
CA PHE A 473 8.13 9.82 11.96
C PHE A 473 9.28 10.05 12.95
N LYS A 474 10.30 9.19 12.87
CA LYS A 474 11.58 9.38 13.54
C LYS A 474 12.36 10.46 12.80
N ASN A 475 13.35 11.02 13.50
CA ASN A 475 14.28 11.97 12.92
C ASN A 475 14.87 11.40 11.62
N ALA A 476 14.91 12.23 10.58
CA ALA A 476 15.57 11.88 9.34
C ALA A 476 17.00 11.37 9.63
N PRO A 477 17.43 10.25 9.02
CA PRO A 477 18.79 9.74 9.16
C PRO A 477 19.83 10.84 8.92
N GLY A 478 20.89 10.86 9.72
CA GLY A 478 22.00 11.82 9.56
C GLY A 478 21.72 13.25 10.04
N VAL A 479 20.53 13.56 10.57
CA VAL A 479 20.23 14.91 11.08
C VAL A 479 20.07 14.91 12.60
N VAL A 480 20.81 15.79 13.27
CA VAL A 480 20.80 15.95 14.72
C VAL A 480 20.66 17.41 15.13
N THR A 481 19.94 17.66 16.23
CA THR A 481 19.88 18.98 16.87
C THR A 481 20.98 19.12 17.91
N THR A 482 21.44 20.35 18.15
CA THR A 482 22.42 20.66 19.21
C THR A 482 22.08 22.00 19.83
N GLY A 483 21.67 22.01 21.10
CA GLY A 483 21.11 23.22 21.71
C GLY A 483 19.79 23.63 21.05
N SER A 484 19.25 24.78 21.43
CA SER A 484 17.90 25.21 21.04
C SER A 484 17.78 25.77 19.62
N ASN A 485 18.88 25.96 18.88
CA ASN A 485 18.85 26.68 17.60
C ASN A 485 19.82 26.17 16.53
N LYS A 486 20.31 24.94 16.64
CA LYS A 486 21.27 24.43 15.66
C LYS A 486 20.95 23.01 15.23
N LEU A 487 20.95 22.81 13.92
CA LEU A 487 20.84 21.51 13.27
C LEU A 487 22.18 21.17 12.61
N THR A 488 22.55 19.90 12.64
CA THR A 488 23.75 19.38 12.00
C THR A 488 23.39 18.19 11.13
N PHE A 489 23.91 18.19 9.91
CA PHE A 489 23.60 17.23 8.87
C PHE A 489 24.87 16.48 8.49
N THR A 490 24.77 15.15 8.43
CA THR A 490 25.82 14.26 7.95
C THR A 490 25.34 13.64 6.63
N PRO A 491 25.75 14.16 5.46
CA PRO A 491 25.18 13.77 4.17
C PRO A 491 25.21 12.27 3.88
N ASN A 492 26.33 11.60 4.19
CA ASN A 492 26.46 10.14 3.99
C ASN A 492 25.47 9.31 4.83
N ASP A 493 25.01 9.87 5.95
CA ASP A 493 24.00 9.25 6.81
C ASP A 493 22.59 9.74 6.47
N THR A 494 22.47 10.82 5.69
CA THR A 494 21.21 11.40 5.22
C THR A 494 20.88 10.72 3.90
N ILE A 495 20.30 9.51 3.98
CA ILE A 495 20.07 8.51 2.90
C ILE A 495 19.25 9.04 1.69
N LEU A 496 18.85 10.30 1.69
CA LEU A 496 17.70 10.78 0.96
C LEU A 496 17.97 11.45 -0.39
N LEU A 497 19.18 11.97 -0.63
CA LEU A 497 19.51 12.61 -1.90
C LEU A 497 21.00 12.50 -2.21
N LYS A 498 21.35 12.45 -3.50
CA LYS A 498 22.64 12.95 -3.98
C LYS A 498 22.62 14.46 -3.75
N GLU A 499 23.10 14.88 -2.59
CA GLU A 499 23.30 16.29 -2.31
C GLU A 499 24.20 16.88 -3.40
N GLU A 500 23.74 17.87 -4.16
CA GLU A 500 24.58 18.53 -5.16
C GLU A 500 25.00 19.92 -4.70
N ALA A 501 26.19 20.34 -5.09
CA ALA A 501 26.68 21.69 -4.83
C ALA A 501 25.67 22.72 -5.37
N GLY A 502 25.22 23.63 -4.50
CA GLY A 502 24.20 24.63 -4.80
C GLY A 502 22.78 24.24 -4.38
N THR A 503 22.54 23.02 -3.89
CA THR A 503 21.27 22.66 -3.25
C THR A 503 21.01 23.55 -2.05
N VAL A 504 19.80 24.07 -1.91
CA VAL A 504 19.38 24.88 -0.76
C VAL A 504 18.62 23.98 0.21
N VAL A 505 19.04 23.96 1.47
CA VAL A 505 18.37 23.21 2.53
C VAL A 505 17.66 24.19 3.44
N ASN A 506 16.34 24.02 3.59
CA ASN A 506 15.48 24.89 4.36
C ASN A 506 14.89 24.12 5.56
N VAL A 507 14.84 24.80 6.70
CA VAL A 507 14.29 24.29 7.96
C VAL A 507 13.08 25.12 8.35
N TYR A 508 11.96 24.46 8.59
CA TYR A 508 10.70 25.09 8.97
C TYR A 508 10.25 24.65 10.36
N LEU A 509 9.62 25.57 11.11
CA LEU A 509 8.87 25.29 12.33
C LEU A 509 7.43 25.73 12.09
N GLY A 510 6.51 24.75 11.99
CA GLY A 510 5.21 24.98 11.36
C GLY A 510 5.41 25.44 9.90
N ASP A 511 4.75 26.52 9.51
CA ASP A 511 4.86 27.09 8.16
C ASP A 511 5.99 28.13 8.02
N GLU A 512 6.69 28.45 9.11
CA GLU A 512 7.71 29.50 9.11
C GLU A 512 9.10 28.93 8.81
N LYS A 513 9.76 29.46 7.78
CA LYS A 513 11.17 29.16 7.50
C LYS A 513 12.06 29.80 8.56
N ILE A 514 12.69 28.99 9.39
CA ILE A 514 13.56 29.44 10.49
C ILE A 514 15.05 29.18 10.21
N GLY A 515 15.41 28.46 9.15
CA GLY A 515 16.81 28.21 8.82
C GLY A 515 17.01 27.91 7.34
N THR A 516 18.19 28.25 6.81
CA THR A 516 18.57 27.94 5.44
C THR A 516 20.08 27.84 5.28
N THR A 517 20.56 26.99 4.38
CA THR A 517 21.95 26.95 3.93
C THR A 517 22.03 26.49 2.48
N THR A 518 23.11 26.83 1.79
CA THR A 518 23.41 26.33 0.46
C THR A 518 24.59 25.38 0.54
N LEU A 519 24.41 24.17 0.01
CA LEU A 519 25.44 23.13 0.04
C LEU A 519 26.61 23.51 -0.86
N LYS A 520 27.84 23.33 -0.37
CA LYS A 520 29.07 23.58 -1.14
C LYS A 520 29.48 22.37 -1.96
N ASP A 521 29.19 21.19 -1.44
CA ASP A 521 29.48 19.89 -2.02
C ASP A 521 28.47 18.86 -1.47
N ALA A 522 28.60 17.62 -1.93
CA ALA A 522 27.69 16.52 -1.68
C ALA A 522 27.92 15.74 -0.38
N THR A 523 29.10 15.89 0.23
CA THR A 523 29.61 14.90 1.19
C THR A 523 30.04 15.51 2.52
N SER A 524 30.29 16.81 2.55
CA SER A 524 30.75 17.53 3.72
C SER A 524 29.62 17.73 4.72
N LYS A 525 29.91 17.37 5.98
CA LYS A 525 29.08 17.75 7.12
C LYS A 525 28.83 19.26 7.17
N TYR A 526 27.59 19.67 7.41
CA TYR A 526 27.22 21.08 7.55
C TYR A 526 26.24 21.30 8.70
N SER A 527 26.03 22.57 9.08
CA SER A 527 25.08 22.94 10.11
C SER A 527 24.25 24.14 9.69
N ILE A 528 23.01 24.19 10.19
CA ILE A 528 22.10 25.32 10.04
C ILE A 528 21.84 25.89 11.44
N THR A 529 22.10 27.18 11.62
CA THR A 529 21.67 27.90 12.83
C THR A 529 20.34 28.56 12.52
N THR A 530 19.32 28.28 13.32
CA THR A 530 17.96 28.80 13.13
C THR A 530 17.82 30.19 13.72
N THR A 531 16.94 31.00 13.14
CA THR A 531 16.61 32.35 13.61
C THR A 531 15.72 32.34 14.85
N LYS A 532 15.10 31.19 15.15
CA LYS A 532 14.28 30.95 16.34
C LYS A 532 14.80 29.74 17.10
N ASP A 533 14.69 29.83 18.42
CA ASP A 533 14.84 28.68 19.29
C ASP A 533 13.65 27.73 19.09
N PHE A 534 13.93 26.44 19.01
CA PHE A 534 12.98 25.34 19.14
C PHE A 534 13.11 24.71 20.53
N LYS A 535 11.99 24.22 21.07
CA LYS A 535 11.89 23.58 22.39
C LYS A 535 11.54 22.11 22.25
N ASP A 536 11.79 21.34 23.29
CA ASP A 536 11.45 19.92 23.36
C ASP A 536 10.01 19.64 22.89
N GLY A 537 9.87 18.65 22.01
CA GLY A 537 8.61 18.28 21.36
C GLY A 537 8.21 19.10 20.13
N ASP A 538 8.93 20.17 19.77
CA ASP A 538 8.72 20.86 18.49
C ASP A 538 9.12 19.95 17.32
N ILE A 539 8.34 19.97 16.24
CA ILE A 539 8.62 19.29 14.98
C ILE A 539 9.17 20.29 13.97
N LEU A 540 10.37 20.02 13.48
CA LEU A 540 10.98 20.75 12.37
C LEU A 540 10.78 19.98 11.06
N VAL A 541 10.45 20.69 9.99
CA VAL A 541 10.33 20.12 8.64
C VAL A 541 11.58 20.49 7.84
N ILE A 542 12.21 19.49 7.25
CA ILE A 542 13.39 19.65 6.42
C ILE A 542 12.99 19.52 4.95
N LYS A 543 13.32 20.55 4.17
CA LYS A 543 13.09 20.56 2.73
C LYS A 543 14.34 20.90 1.95
N TYR A 544 14.54 20.20 0.86
CA TYR A 544 15.67 20.41 -0.05
C TYR A 544 15.16 21.00 -1.35
N GLN A 545 15.85 22.01 -1.86
CA GLN A 545 15.59 22.62 -3.16
C GLN A 545 16.84 22.45 -4.00
N PRO A 546 16.87 21.47 -4.94
CA PRO A 546 17.97 21.35 -5.86
C PRO A 546 18.15 22.65 -6.65
N LYS A 547 19.42 22.99 -6.95
CA LYS A 547 19.80 24.27 -7.56
C LYS A 547 18.96 24.62 -8.81
N ASP A 548 18.63 23.61 -9.61
CA ASP A 548 17.97 23.77 -10.90
C ASP A 548 16.50 23.26 -10.91
N ALA A 549 15.96 22.79 -9.77
CA ALA A 549 14.66 22.10 -9.74
C ALA A 549 13.45 22.99 -9.40
N GLY A 550 13.65 24.23 -8.94
CA GLY A 550 12.56 25.19 -8.63
C GLY A 550 11.66 24.84 -7.45
N ASN A 551 11.40 23.56 -7.19
CA ASN A 551 10.51 23.04 -6.16
C ASN A 551 11.29 22.50 -4.95
N GLU A 552 10.63 22.53 -3.78
CA GLU A 552 11.14 21.95 -2.54
C GLU A 552 10.63 20.51 -2.36
N THR A 553 11.53 19.60 -2.01
CA THR A 553 11.25 18.21 -1.67
C THR A 553 11.25 18.03 -0.15
N LEU A 554 10.19 17.43 0.40
CA LEU A 554 10.16 17.00 1.81
C LEU A 554 11.20 15.89 2.03
N LEU A 555 12.17 16.13 2.92
CA LEU A 555 13.14 15.11 3.31
C LEU A 555 12.84 14.44 4.64
N GLY A 556 12.13 15.12 5.52
CA GLY A 556 11.87 14.52 6.82
C GLY A 556 11.47 15.50 7.88
N TYR A 557 11.21 14.90 9.02
CA TYR A 557 10.81 15.57 10.23
C TYR A 557 11.90 15.38 11.28
N ILE A 558 12.05 16.34 12.18
CA ILE A 558 12.96 16.26 13.31
C ILE A 558 12.21 16.69 14.55
N SER A 559 12.13 15.79 15.54
CA SER A 559 11.83 16.17 16.91
C SER A 559 13.04 16.90 17.46
N SER A 560 12.86 18.21 17.67
CA SER A 560 13.83 19.18 18.20
C SER A 560 14.66 18.63 19.36
N PHE A 561 14.06 17.82 20.23
CA PHE A 561 14.71 16.96 21.20
C PHE A 561 13.85 15.71 21.38
N GLN A 562 14.47 14.54 21.41
CA GLN A 562 13.90 13.34 22.01
C GLN A 562 15.06 12.55 22.64
N GLN A 563 14.81 12.03 23.85
CA GLN A 563 15.71 11.20 24.63
C GLN A 563 16.04 9.88 23.94
#